data_AF-A0AAE4IUF2-F1
#
_entry.id   AF-A0AAE4IUF2-F1
#
_cell.length_a   1.000
_cell.length_b   1.000
_cell.length_c   1.000
_cell.angle_alpha   90.00
_cell.angle_beta   90.00
_cell.angle_gamma   90.00
#
_symmetry.space_group_name_H-M   'P 1'
#
loop_
_entity.id
_entity.type
_entity.pdbx_description
1 polymer ?
#
loop_
_entity_poly.entity_id
_entity_poly.type
_entity_poly.pdbx_seq_one_letter_code
_entity_poly.pdbx_strand_id
1 'polypeptide(L)'
;MKCALIKNNQVMNIIEIDEGGINEFTGGQLILIPEDEVVDIGFSVDGDAFIPPPIPELTDDEIKQLNESKRKEKVAIAANYISKNSLDSKLMLGMLSDEDKRKHAQIITYIDDLNSMNWVPFQM
;
A
#
# COMPACT_ATOMS: atom_id res chain seq x y z
N MET A 1 8.78 0.44 -27.89
CA MET A 1 7.30 0.39 -27.89
C MET A 1 6.83 -0.72 -26.97
N LYS A 2 5.79 -0.52 -26.16
CA LYS A 2 5.27 -1.57 -25.25
C LYS A 2 4.11 -2.31 -25.88
N CYS A 3 4.14 -3.63 -25.84
CA CYS A 3 3.08 -4.50 -26.34
C CYS A 3 2.63 -5.47 -25.26
N ALA A 4 1.33 -5.72 -25.18
CA ALA A 4 0.75 -6.77 -24.37
C ALA A 4 0.69 -8.08 -25.17
N LEU A 5 1.21 -9.17 -24.60
CA LEU A 5 1.03 -10.52 -25.11
C LEU A 5 -0.27 -11.10 -24.56
N ILE A 6 -1.21 -11.35 -25.46
CA ILE A 6 -2.56 -11.81 -25.13
C ILE A 6 -2.70 -13.29 -25.42
N LYS A 7 -3.26 -14.03 -24.45
CA LYS A 7 -3.67 -15.42 -24.61
C LYS A 7 -4.99 -15.63 -23.87
N ASN A 8 -5.95 -16.30 -24.50
CA ASN A 8 -7.29 -16.53 -23.92
C ASN A 8 -7.93 -15.22 -23.42
N ASN A 9 -7.81 -14.14 -24.19
CA ASN A 9 -8.35 -12.82 -23.83
C ASN A 9 -7.73 -12.17 -22.57
N GLN A 10 -6.55 -12.62 -22.14
CA GLN A 10 -5.84 -12.09 -20.97
C GLN A 10 -4.41 -11.68 -21.33
N VAL A 11 -3.96 -10.56 -20.76
CA VAL A 11 -2.56 -10.12 -20.82
C VAL A 11 -1.71 -11.07 -19.99
N MET A 12 -0.88 -11.85 -20.68
CA MET A 12 0.03 -12.81 -20.06
C MET A 12 1.42 -12.22 -19.80
N ASN A 13 1.81 -11.22 -20.59
CA ASN A 13 3.11 -10.58 -20.48
C ASN A 13 3.10 -9.18 -21.09
N ILE A 14 4.04 -8.33 -20.68
CA ILE A 14 4.34 -7.05 -21.32
C ILE A 14 5.72 -7.15 -21.95
N ILE A 15 5.82 -6.77 -23.21
CA ILE A 15 7.05 -6.85 -23.99
C ILE A 15 7.41 -5.46 -24.46
N GLU A 16 8.65 -5.06 -24.19
CA GLU A 16 9.22 -3.86 -24.76
C GLU A 16 9.99 -4.23 -26.03
N ILE A 17 9.56 -3.68 -27.15
CA ILE A 17 10.14 -3.92 -28.48
C ILE A 17 10.91 -2.67 -28.90
N ASP A 18 12.20 -2.84 -29.16
CA ASP A 18 13.05 -1.84 -29.80
C ASP A 18 12.80 -1.79 -31.31
N GLU A 19 13.10 -0.65 -31.94
CA GLU A 19 12.99 -0.48 -33.39
C GLU A 19 13.90 -1.49 -34.13
N GLY A 20 13.29 -2.58 -34.64
CA GLY A 20 13.98 -3.68 -35.33
C GLY A 20 13.76 -5.08 -34.73
N GLY A 21 13.01 -5.20 -33.63
CA GLY A 21 12.68 -6.48 -33.00
C GLY A 21 11.76 -7.38 -33.84
N ILE A 22 11.95 -8.69 -33.74
CA ILE A 22 11.19 -9.72 -34.46
C ILE A 22 9.72 -9.70 -33.98
N ASN A 23 8.78 -9.47 -34.91
CA ASN A 23 7.34 -9.30 -34.64
C ASN A 23 6.55 -10.62 -34.58
N GLU A 24 7.21 -11.78 -34.56
CA GLU A 24 6.55 -13.08 -34.56
C GLU A 24 6.70 -13.77 -33.20
N PHE A 25 5.67 -13.63 -32.37
CA PHE A 25 5.55 -14.37 -31.11
C PHE A 25 4.65 -15.59 -31.30
N THR A 26 5.24 -16.77 -31.20
CA THR A 26 4.48 -18.03 -31.28
C THR A 26 3.76 -18.27 -29.95
N GLY A 27 2.42 -18.24 -29.95
CA GLY A 27 1.62 -18.65 -28.78
C GLY A 27 0.65 -17.62 -28.21
N GLY A 28 0.48 -16.46 -28.84
CA GLY A 28 -0.48 -15.43 -28.45
C GLY A 28 -0.55 -14.29 -29.48
N GLN A 29 -1.41 -13.31 -29.22
CA GLN A 29 -1.53 -12.10 -30.03
C GLN A 29 -0.78 -10.96 -29.35
N LEU A 30 -0.04 -10.15 -30.11
CA LEU A 30 0.50 -8.89 -29.60
C LEU A 30 -0.46 -7.75 -29.88
N ILE A 31 -0.74 -6.94 -28.85
CA ILE A 31 -1.47 -5.68 -28.97
C ILE A 31 -0.58 -4.56 -28.44
N LEU A 32 -0.46 -3.48 -29.21
CA LEU A 32 0.30 -2.29 -28.80
C LEU A 32 -0.42 -1.64 -27.62
N ILE A 33 0.32 -1.32 -26.55
CA ILE A 33 -0.20 -0.57 -25.42
C ILE A 33 -0.08 0.92 -25.77
N PRO A 34 -1.19 1.70 -25.76
CA PRO A 34 -1.15 3.14 -25.95
C PRO A 34 -0.21 3.82 -24.94
N GLU A 35 0.49 4.89 -25.34
CA GLU A 35 1.47 5.55 -24.47
C GLU A 35 0.87 6.15 -23.18
N ASP A 36 -0.43 6.44 -23.20
CA ASP A 36 -1.22 6.99 -22.10
C ASP A 36 -1.94 5.94 -21.25
N GLU A 37 -1.85 4.66 -21.61
CA GLU A 37 -2.48 3.57 -20.87
C GLU A 37 -1.50 2.81 -19.96
N VAL A 38 -1.98 2.44 -18.77
CA VAL A 38 -1.26 1.55 -17.85
C VAL A 38 -1.93 0.18 -17.91
N VAL A 39 -1.29 -0.74 -18.61
CA VAL A 39 -1.70 -2.14 -18.75
C VAL A 39 -0.73 -3.02 -17.98
N ASP A 40 -1.24 -3.98 -17.22
CA ASP A 40 -0.43 -4.96 -16.50
C ASP A 40 -0.82 -6.40 -16.82
N ILE A 41 0.01 -7.35 -16.40
CA ILE A 41 -0.27 -8.77 -16.45
C ILE A 41 -1.56 -9.07 -15.66
N GLY A 42 -2.42 -9.90 -16.24
CA GLY A 42 -3.70 -10.28 -15.65
C GLY A 42 -4.89 -9.43 -16.09
N PHE A 43 -4.66 -8.31 -16.80
CA PHE A 43 -5.73 -7.55 -17.46
C PHE A 43 -6.45 -8.45 -18.48
N SER A 44 -7.77 -8.33 -18.57
CA SER A 44 -8.56 -8.93 -19.65
C SER A 44 -8.61 -7.98 -20.84
N VAL A 45 -8.84 -8.50 -22.04
CA VAL A 45 -8.98 -7.70 -23.27
C VAL A 45 -10.41 -7.84 -23.77
N ASP A 46 -11.12 -6.74 -24.02
CA ASP A 46 -12.43 -6.78 -24.68
C ASP A 46 -12.43 -5.83 -25.89
N GLY A 47 -12.34 -6.40 -27.09
CA GLY A 47 -12.06 -5.63 -28.31
C GLY A 47 -10.72 -4.91 -28.21
N ASP A 48 -10.76 -3.57 -28.20
CA ASP A 48 -9.59 -2.70 -28.08
C ASP A 48 -9.33 -2.21 -26.64
N ALA A 49 -10.14 -2.63 -25.65
CA ALA A 49 -10.04 -2.16 -24.27
C ALA A 49 -9.31 -3.15 -23.35
N PHE A 50 -8.38 -2.64 -22.54
CA PHE A 50 -7.74 -3.38 -21.45
C PHE A 50 -8.52 -3.19 -20.15
N ILE A 51 -9.04 -4.28 -19.58
CA ILE A 51 -9.84 -4.29 -18.36
C ILE A 51 -8.96 -4.80 -17.21
N PRO A 52 -8.70 -4.00 -16.16
CA PRO A 52 -7.93 -4.46 -15.02
C PRO A 52 -8.64 -5.64 -14.33
N PRO A 53 -7.89 -6.60 -13.76
CA PRO A 53 -8.51 -7.61 -12.91
C PRO A 53 -9.27 -6.92 -11.78
N PRO A 54 -10.40 -7.50 -11.32
CA PRO A 54 -11.12 -6.94 -10.19
C PRO A 54 -10.18 -6.85 -8.98
N ILE A 55 -10.17 -5.69 -8.33
CA ILE A 55 -9.44 -5.52 -7.08
C ILE A 55 -10.08 -6.48 -6.07
N PRO A 56 -9.32 -7.39 -5.43
CA PRO A 56 -9.88 -8.25 -4.39
C PRO A 56 -10.48 -7.37 -3.30
N GLU A 57 -11.79 -7.50 -3.07
CA GLU A 57 -12.44 -6.87 -1.92
C GLU A 57 -11.94 -7.59 -0.67
N LEU A 58 -11.31 -6.84 0.24
CA LEU A 58 -10.93 -7.38 1.53
C LEU A 58 -12.21 -7.70 2.31
N THR A 59 -12.25 -8.88 2.91
CA THR A 59 -13.30 -9.23 3.85
C THR A 59 -13.26 -8.30 5.07
N ASP A 60 -14.38 -8.16 5.78
CA ASP A 60 -14.44 -7.35 7.01
C ASP A 60 -13.37 -7.76 8.04
N ASP A 61 -13.08 -9.07 8.13
CA ASP A 61 -12.05 -9.61 9.00
C ASP A 61 -10.64 -9.20 8.56
N GLU A 62 -10.35 -9.21 7.26
CA GLU A 62 -9.07 -8.72 6.71
C GLU A 62 -8.92 -7.21 6.90
N ILE A 63 -10.00 -6.44 6.73
CA ILE A 63 -10.03 -4.99 7.00
C ILE A 63 -9.72 -4.74 8.48
N LYS A 64 -10.36 -5.50 9.38
CA LYS A 64 -10.12 -5.41 10.82
C LYS A 64 -8.66 -5.74 11.15
N GLN A 65 -8.13 -6.85 10.63
CA GLN A 65 -6.75 -7.26 10.88
C GLN A 65 -5.73 -6.22 10.36
N LEU A 66 -5.99 -5.65 9.18
CA LEU A 66 -5.15 -4.61 8.59
C LEU A 66 -5.16 -3.35 9.46
N ASN A 67 -6.33 -2.91 9.91
CA ASN A 67 -6.46 -1.73 10.77
C ASN A 67 -5.80 -1.96 12.14
N GLU A 68 -5.96 -3.14 12.74
CA GLU A 68 -5.29 -3.49 13.99
C GLU A 68 -3.76 -3.50 13.84
N SER A 69 -3.25 -4.04 12.72
CA SER A 69 -1.83 -4.07 12.42
C SER A 69 -1.26 -2.67 12.25
N LYS A 70 -1.92 -1.81 11.46
CA LYS A 70 -1.53 -0.40 11.27
C LYS A 70 -1.56 0.39 12.58
N ARG A 71 -2.56 0.15 13.43
CA ARG A 71 -2.63 0.78 14.76
C ARG A 71 -1.44 0.35 15.64
N LYS A 72 -1.15 -0.94 15.72
CA LYS A 72 -0.02 -1.48 16.50
C LYS A 72 1.31 -0.90 16.00
N GLU A 73 1.49 -0.82 14.70
CA GLU A 73 2.69 -0.22 14.10
C GLU A 73 2.85 1.25 14.50
N LYS A 74 1.77 2.06 14.40
CA LYS A 74 1.79 3.46 14.81
C LYS A 74 2.13 3.65 16.29
N VAL A 75 1.55 2.82 17.17
CA VAL A 75 1.88 2.81 18.60
C VAL A 75 3.35 2.47 18.81
N ALA A 76 3.87 1.45 18.12
CA ALA A 76 5.27 1.04 18.24
C ALA A 76 6.23 2.14 17.77
N ILE A 77 5.93 2.85 16.67
CA ILE A 77 6.74 3.97 16.18
C ILE A 77 6.78 5.10 17.22
N ALA A 78 5.62 5.47 17.77
CA ALA A 78 5.50 6.51 18.79
C ALA A 78 6.27 6.16 20.07
N ALA A 79 6.10 4.93 20.58
CA ALA A 79 6.83 4.45 21.76
C ALA A 79 8.35 4.38 21.53
N ASN A 80 8.78 3.96 20.33
CA ASN A 80 10.18 3.92 19.96
C ASN A 80 10.80 5.32 19.93
N TYR A 81 10.06 6.35 19.52
CA TYR A 81 10.53 7.73 19.57
C TYR A 81 10.82 8.20 21.00
N ILE A 82 9.92 7.90 21.95
CA ILE A 82 10.11 8.18 23.38
C ILE A 82 11.39 7.49 23.89
N SER A 83 11.55 6.21 23.59
CA SER A 83 12.70 5.41 24.02
C SER A 83 14.02 5.91 23.43
N LYS A 84 14.09 6.10 22.10
CA LYS A 84 15.29 6.57 21.40
C LYS A 84 15.79 7.93 21.88
N ASN A 85 14.88 8.82 22.27
CA ASN A 85 15.24 10.14 22.79
C ASN A 85 15.35 10.17 24.33
N SER A 86 15.12 9.03 24.98
CA SER A 86 15.14 8.86 26.44
C SER A 86 14.24 9.86 27.16
N LEU A 87 13.08 10.17 26.57
CA LEU A 87 12.20 11.23 27.07
C LEU A 87 11.71 10.92 28.48
N ASP A 88 11.36 9.67 28.77
CA ASP A 88 10.91 9.25 30.11
C ASP A 88 12.00 9.47 31.17
N SER A 89 13.23 9.00 30.92
CA SER A 89 14.35 9.18 31.85
C SER A 89 14.68 10.65 32.08
N LYS A 90 14.70 11.45 31.00
CA LYS A 90 14.94 12.89 31.10
C LYS A 90 13.82 13.63 31.84
N LEU A 91 12.56 13.20 31.68
CA LEU A 91 11.43 13.74 32.43
C LEU A 91 11.58 13.45 33.92
N MET A 92 11.89 12.20 34.29
CA MET A 92 12.09 11.79 35.69
C MET A 92 13.24 12.51 36.39
N LEU A 93 14.31 12.80 35.64
CA LEU A 93 15.47 13.53 36.14
C LEU A 93 15.29 15.06 36.11
N GLY A 94 14.15 15.57 35.63
CA GLY A 94 13.91 17.01 35.48
C GLY A 94 14.78 17.69 34.42
N MET A 95 15.36 16.92 33.50
CA MET A 95 16.28 17.36 32.44
C MET A 95 15.58 17.65 31.10
N LEU A 96 14.26 17.41 31.03
CA LEU A 96 13.48 17.61 29.81
C LEU A 96 13.18 19.11 29.62
N SER A 97 13.42 19.63 28.41
CA SER A 97 13.03 21.00 28.06
C SER A 97 11.50 21.16 28.04
N ASP A 98 10.99 22.38 28.18
CA ASP A 98 9.54 22.61 28.15
C ASP A 98 8.92 22.27 26.79
N GLU A 99 9.67 22.45 25.69
CA GLU A 99 9.25 22.00 24.36
C GLU A 99 9.13 20.47 24.31
N ASP A 100 10.14 19.76 24.81
CA ASP A 100 10.14 18.29 24.80
C ASP A 100 9.10 17.70 25.75
N LYS A 101 8.78 18.38 26.87
CA LYS A 101 7.63 18.02 27.72
C LYS A 101 6.32 18.06 26.95
N ARG A 102 6.10 19.11 26.13
CA ARG A 102 4.89 19.21 25.31
C ARG A 102 4.84 18.10 24.26
N LYS A 103 5.96 17.81 23.59
CA LYS A 103 6.05 16.70 22.63
C LYS A 103 5.79 15.35 23.30
N HIS A 104 6.40 15.08 24.45
CA HIS A 104 6.18 13.86 25.22
C HIS A 104 4.69 13.68 25.56
N ALA A 105 4.04 14.71 26.10
CA ALA A 105 2.62 14.67 26.42
C ALA A 105 1.74 14.41 25.18
N GLN A 106 2.06 15.03 24.04
CA GLN A 106 1.36 14.80 22.77
C GLN A 106 1.50 13.35 22.29
N ILE A 107 2.70 12.77 22.41
CA ILE A 107 2.94 11.38 21.98
C ILE A 107 2.18 10.41 22.89
N ILE A 108 2.18 10.63 24.21
CA ILE A 108 1.41 9.80 25.14
C ILE A 108 -0.08 9.88 24.82
N THR A 109 -0.62 11.10 24.64
CA THR A 109 -2.03 11.30 24.25
C THR A 109 -2.36 10.57 22.96
N TYR A 110 -1.49 10.66 21.94
CA TYR A 110 -1.68 9.95 20.68
C TYR A 110 -1.69 8.42 20.83
N ILE A 111 -0.81 7.87 21.69
CA ILE A 111 -0.78 6.43 21.98
C ILE A 111 -2.08 6.02 22.69
N ASP A 112 -2.53 6.80 23.67
CA ASP A 112 -3.76 6.54 24.42
C ASP A 112 -5.00 6.60 23.52
N ASP A 113 -5.07 7.60 22.63
CA ASP A 113 -6.15 7.74 21.65
C ASP A 113 -6.20 6.52 20.73
N LEU A 114 -5.05 6.09 20.20
CA LEU A 114 -4.97 4.90 19.35
C LEU A 114 -5.41 3.63 20.11
N ASN A 115 -4.95 3.45 21.35
CA ASN A 115 -5.32 2.29 22.15
C ASN A 115 -6.79 2.28 22.56
N SER A 116 -7.40 3.46 22.70
CA SER A 116 -8.81 3.63 23.06
C SER A 116 -9.75 3.45 21.86
N MET A 117 -9.24 3.49 20.63
CA MET A 117 -10.01 3.17 19.43
C MET A 117 -10.32 1.67 19.40
N ASN A 118 -11.48 1.28 19.93
CA ASN A 118 -12.09 -0.01 19.64
C ASN A 118 -12.72 0.05 18.24
N TRP A 119 -12.40 -0.94 17.40
CA TRP A 119 -13.02 -1.07 16.09
C TRP A 119 -14.50 -1.44 16.30
N VAL A 120 -15.40 -0.54 15.92
CA VAL A 120 -16.84 -0.81 15.87
C VAL A 120 -17.16 -1.13 14.41
N PRO A 121 -17.64 -2.35 14.10
CA PRO A 121 -18.09 -2.65 12.75
C PRO A 121 -19.19 -1.65 12.36
N PHE A 122 -19.12 -1.12 11.15
CA PHE A 122 -20.26 -0.43 10.55
C PHE A 122 -21.41 -1.43 10.47
N GLN A 123 -22.43 -1.26 11.31
CA GLN A 123 -23.71 -1.94 11.08
C GLN A 123 -24.42 -1.15 9.98
N MET A 124 -24.47 -1.72 8.77
CA MET A 124 -25.45 -1.34 7.75
C MET A 124 -26.76 -2.09 7.98
#